data_AF-A0A085ZZY5-F1
#
_entry.id   AF-A0A085ZZY5-F1
#
_cell.length_a   1.000
_cell.length_b   1.000
_cell.length_c   1.000
_cell.angle_alpha   90.00
_cell.angle_beta   90.00
_cell.angle_gamma   90.00
#
_symmetry.space_group_name_H-M   'P 1'
#
loop_
_entity.id
_entity.type
_entity.pdbx_description
1 polymer ?
#
loop_
_entity_poly.entity_id
_entity_poly.type
_entity_poly.pdbx_seq_one_letter_code
_entity_poly.pdbx_strand_id
1 'polypeptide(L)'
;MENSRYPKFTFTWIGGLVLLAGLMVGTMSVSFFSTIWKIAFKENLQLRDWFFMLTNAAGFVTAIAFFDFIIVRPTTKKKLNFSFSPTNFYTYLLIFPMMIGMMFIAEFITAQIPTTGPFFGKYYEFFSELMNQITYDPVLMIIMTVIMAPIFEEIIFRGIIQKGLMNKGVAPWKAIIYASVIFGLVHGNPWQFVGAVLLGCVLGLVYYKTKSLLLPMLLHGFNNLCSSLLITYTKNESFSEAFKVSEWIILAVGIVLFSLFCYLFTTKYKVHYSEI
;
A
#
# COMPACT_ATOMS: atom_id res chain seq x y z
N MET A 1 -25.81 4.06 4.70
CA MET A 1 -24.98 3.64 5.84
C MET A 1 -25.60 2.38 6.41
N GLU A 2 -24.88 1.27 6.55
CA GLU A 2 -25.43 0.06 7.16
C GLU A 2 -25.88 0.34 8.61
N ASN A 3 -27.18 0.18 8.86
CA ASN A 3 -27.79 0.15 10.20
C ASN A 3 -27.47 -1.21 10.85
N SER A 4 -26.24 -1.38 11.30
CA SER A 4 -25.85 -2.51 12.14
C SER A 4 -26.24 -2.23 13.59
N ARG A 5 -26.92 -3.18 14.25
CA ARG A 5 -27.21 -3.17 15.69
C ARG A 5 -25.93 -3.17 16.56
N TYR A 6 -24.77 -3.49 15.98
CA TYR A 6 -23.48 -3.53 16.67
C TYR A 6 -22.66 -2.25 16.42
N PRO A 7 -21.93 -1.77 17.44
CA PRO A 7 -21.06 -0.62 17.29
C PRO A 7 -19.93 -0.92 16.30
N LYS A 8 -19.49 0.12 15.58
CA LYS A 8 -18.38 0.03 14.63
C LYS A 8 -17.07 0.30 15.36
N PHE A 9 -16.00 -0.41 15.01
CA PHE A 9 -14.68 -0.09 15.55
C PHE A 9 -14.22 1.28 15.05
N THR A 10 -13.45 1.99 15.86
CA THR A 10 -12.85 3.27 15.50
C THR A 10 -11.33 3.16 15.54
N PHE A 11 -10.63 4.07 14.86
CA PHE A 11 -9.17 4.14 14.89
C PHE A 11 -8.69 5.32 15.75
N THR A 12 -7.77 5.05 16.66
CA THR A 12 -7.11 6.01 17.56
C THR A 12 -5.61 5.72 17.61
N TRP A 13 -4.83 6.56 18.30
CA TRP A 13 -3.39 6.32 18.50
C TRP A 13 -3.10 4.97 19.19
N ILE A 14 -3.99 4.50 20.08
CA ILE A 14 -3.90 3.17 20.69
C ILE A 14 -3.96 2.07 19.62
N GLY A 15 -4.85 2.23 18.63
CA GLY A 15 -4.92 1.31 17.49
C GLY A 15 -3.61 1.25 16.70
N GLY A 16 -2.95 2.39 16.54
CA GLY A 16 -1.61 2.46 15.93
C GLY A 16 -0.55 1.70 16.74
N LEU A 17 -0.53 1.88 18.07
CA LEU A 17 0.39 1.13 18.93
C LEU A 17 0.12 -0.38 18.92
N VAL A 18 -1.14 -0.79 18.87
CA VAL A 18 -1.50 -2.22 18.78
C VAL A 18 -1.03 -2.84 17.47
N LEU A 19 -1.17 -2.13 16.35
CA LEU A 19 -0.64 -2.58 15.05
C LEU A 19 0.89 -2.72 15.09
N LEU A 20 1.59 -1.71 15.61
CA LEU A 20 3.05 -1.74 15.74
C LEU A 20 3.54 -2.87 16.66
N ALA A 21 2.88 -3.05 17.80
CA ALA A 21 3.19 -4.13 18.73
C ALA A 21 3.00 -5.51 18.08
N GLY A 22 1.88 -5.71 17.37
CA GLY A 22 1.64 -6.97 16.65
C GLY A 22 2.66 -7.20 15.54
N LEU A 23 3.05 -6.15 14.80
CA LEU A 23 4.10 -6.23 13.78
C LEU A 23 5.44 -6.70 14.39
N MET A 24 5.87 -6.07 15.48
CA MET A 24 7.10 -6.44 16.20
C MET A 24 7.04 -7.85 16.77
N VAL A 25 5.93 -8.22 17.42
CA VAL A 25 5.78 -9.58 17.98
C VAL A 25 5.85 -10.63 16.89
N GLY A 26 5.20 -10.41 15.73
CA GLY A 26 5.23 -11.34 14.62
C GLY A 26 6.65 -11.54 14.05
N THR A 27 7.34 -10.44 13.75
CA THR A 27 8.70 -10.51 13.20
C THR A 27 9.72 -11.07 14.20
N MET A 28 9.64 -10.67 15.48
CA MET A 28 10.50 -11.20 16.54
C MET A 28 10.26 -12.69 16.78
N SER A 29 9.02 -13.16 16.70
CA SER A 29 8.69 -14.58 16.88
C SER A 29 9.31 -15.44 15.78
N VAL A 30 9.23 -15.00 14.52
CA VAL A 30 9.88 -15.69 13.38
C VAL A 30 11.41 -15.63 13.49
N SER A 31 11.97 -14.49 13.89
CA SER A 31 13.42 -14.36 14.12
C SER A 31 13.90 -15.27 15.26
N PHE A 32 13.15 -15.36 16.35
CA PHE A 32 13.48 -16.23 17.48
C PHE A 32 13.45 -17.71 17.07
N PHE A 33 12.40 -18.13 16.34
CA PHE A 33 12.33 -19.47 15.76
C PHE A 33 13.53 -19.77 14.87
N SER A 34 13.91 -18.84 13.99
CA SER A 34 15.07 -19.02 13.12
C SER A 34 16.38 -19.17 13.89
N THR A 35 16.55 -18.49 15.02
CA THR A 35 17.73 -18.65 15.87
C THR A 35 17.79 -20.04 16.49
N ILE A 36 16.65 -20.55 16.99
CA ILE A 36 16.56 -21.93 17.51
C ILE A 36 16.87 -22.94 16.41
N TRP A 37 16.29 -22.76 15.22
CA TRP A 37 16.52 -23.62 14.06
C TRP A 37 18.01 -23.69 13.70
N LYS A 38 18.68 -22.54 13.66
CA LYS A 38 20.12 -22.45 13.40
C LYS A 38 20.95 -23.23 14.41
N ILE A 39 20.56 -23.23 15.68
CA ILE A 39 21.29 -23.98 16.72
C ILE A 39 21.05 -25.48 16.57
N ALA A 40 19.79 -25.88 16.38
CA ALA A 40 19.37 -27.28 16.33
C ALA A 40 19.83 -28.01 15.06
N PHE A 41 19.67 -27.37 13.89
CA PHE A 41 19.91 -27.98 12.58
C PHE A 41 21.17 -27.47 11.87
N LYS A 42 21.90 -26.52 12.49
CA LYS A 42 23.09 -25.87 11.90
C LYS A 42 22.83 -25.17 10.56
N GLU A 43 21.56 -24.88 10.25
CA GLU A 43 21.14 -24.21 9.03
C GLU A 43 20.63 -22.79 9.35
N ASN A 44 21.11 -21.77 8.62
CA ASN A 44 20.64 -20.41 8.81
C ASN A 44 19.50 -20.05 7.85
N LEU A 45 18.26 -20.14 8.32
CA LEU A 45 17.07 -19.78 7.52
C LEU A 45 17.07 -18.32 7.07
N GLN A 46 17.71 -17.41 7.81
CA GLN A 46 17.79 -15.98 7.43
C GLN A 46 18.53 -15.73 6.12
N LEU A 47 19.33 -16.69 5.65
CA LEU A 47 20.02 -16.60 4.36
C LEU A 47 19.16 -17.08 3.18
N ARG A 48 17.97 -17.60 3.44
CA ARG A 48 17.04 -18.05 2.39
C ARG A 48 16.18 -16.88 1.95
N ASP A 49 16.09 -16.61 0.65
CA ASP A 49 15.29 -15.50 0.12
C ASP A 49 13.81 -15.55 0.57
N TRP A 50 13.22 -16.74 0.63
CA TRP A 50 11.82 -16.93 1.07
C TRP A 50 11.61 -16.60 2.56
N PHE A 51 12.65 -16.60 3.38
CA PHE A 51 12.53 -16.36 4.82
C PHE A 51 12.18 -14.90 5.12
N PHE A 52 12.69 -13.96 4.33
CA PHE A 52 12.33 -12.55 4.44
C PHE A 52 10.83 -12.34 4.16
N MET A 53 10.33 -12.98 3.11
CA MET A 53 8.89 -12.99 2.78
C MET A 53 8.03 -13.52 3.92
N LEU A 54 8.42 -14.66 4.50
CA LEU A 54 7.70 -15.26 5.63
C LEU A 54 7.70 -14.34 6.86
N THR A 55 8.84 -13.72 7.16
CA THR A 55 8.99 -12.81 8.31
C THR A 55 8.08 -11.60 8.16
N ASN A 56 8.03 -10.99 6.98
CA ASN A 56 7.13 -9.87 6.70
C ASN A 56 5.65 -10.28 6.77
N ALA A 57 5.29 -11.43 6.19
CA ALA A 57 3.93 -11.96 6.26
C ALA A 57 3.48 -12.16 7.72
N ALA A 58 4.32 -12.79 8.53
CA ALA A 58 4.05 -13.03 9.94
C ALA A 58 3.87 -11.73 10.71
N GLY A 59 4.70 -10.72 10.43
CA GLY A 59 4.57 -9.38 10.98
C GLY A 59 3.19 -8.78 10.69
N PHE A 60 2.80 -8.70 9.42
CA PHE A 60 1.51 -8.12 9.03
C PHE A 60 0.30 -8.91 9.54
N VAL A 61 0.33 -10.23 9.45
CA VAL A 61 -0.75 -11.09 9.96
C VAL A 61 -0.91 -10.90 11.47
N THR A 62 0.20 -10.82 12.21
CA THR A 62 0.16 -10.61 13.67
C THR A 62 -0.32 -9.22 14.02
N ALA A 63 0.08 -8.17 13.27
CA ALA A 63 -0.44 -6.82 13.41
C ALA A 63 -1.98 -6.76 13.25
N ILE A 64 -2.49 -7.36 12.17
CA ILE A 64 -3.94 -7.43 11.89
C ILE A 64 -4.67 -8.24 12.97
N ALA A 65 -4.10 -9.38 13.39
CA ALA A 65 -4.66 -10.21 14.45
C ALA A 65 -4.72 -9.45 15.78
N PHE A 66 -3.64 -8.78 16.18
CA PHE A 66 -3.62 -7.97 17.40
C PHE A 66 -4.70 -6.90 17.38
N PHE A 67 -4.84 -6.18 16.26
CA PHE A 67 -5.90 -5.19 16.12
C PHE A 67 -7.31 -5.81 16.23
N ASP A 68 -7.54 -6.97 15.59
CA ASP A 68 -8.80 -7.70 15.68
C ASP A 68 -9.12 -8.14 17.12
N PHE A 69 -8.18 -8.81 17.79
CA PHE A 69 -8.40 -9.39 19.11
C PHE A 69 -8.43 -8.36 20.25
N ILE A 70 -7.64 -7.29 20.17
CA ILE A 70 -7.51 -6.30 21.24
C ILE A 70 -8.50 -5.14 21.07
N ILE A 71 -8.80 -4.75 19.83
CA ILE A 71 -9.66 -3.58 19.55
C ILE A 71 -11.02 -4.00 19.00
N VAL A 72 -11.05 -4.75 17.89
CA VAL A 72 -12.30 -4.96 17.13
C VAL A 72 -13.28 -5.87 17.86
N ARG A 73 -12.85 -7.06 18.29
CA ARG A 73 -13.73 -8.02 18.96
C ARG A 73 -14.26 -7.50 20.30
N PRO A 74 -13.44 -6.88 21.18
CA PRO A 74 -13.95 -6.35 22.44
C PRO A 74 -14.98 -5.25 22.26
N THR A 75 -14.77 -4.36 21.28
CA THR A 75 -15.64 -3.20 21.02
C THR A 75 -16.89 -3.56 20.22
N THR A 76 -16.77 -4.36 19.15
CA THR A 76 -17.86 -4.63 18.20
C THR A 76 -18.60 -5.94 18.45
N LYS A 77 -18.03 -6.84 19.26
CA LYS A 77 -18.46 -8.24 19.44
C LYS A 77 -18.45 -9.07 18.14
N LYS A 78 -17.80 -8.58 17.08
CA LYS A 78 -17.64 -9.25 15.80
C LYS A 78 -16.16 -9.32 15.44
N LYS A 79 -15.83 -10.26 14.54
CA LYS A 79 -14.51 -10.32 13.91
C LYS A 79 -14.35 -9.18 12.92
N LEU A 80 -13.11 -8.72 12.76
CA LEU A 80 -12.73 -7.81 11.69
C LEU A 80 -13.13 -8.42 10.34
N ASN A 81 -13.90 -7.67 9.55
CA ASN A 81 -14.41 -8.10 8.27
C ASN A 81 -14.38 -6.96 7.25
N PHE A 82 -14.11 -7.32 6.00
CA PHE A 82 -14.01 -6.43 4.86
C PHE A 82 -14.75 -7.02 3.67
N SER A 83 -15.32 -6.15 2.82
CA SER A 83 -15.84 -6.58 1.54
C SER A 83 -14.68 -6.70 0.55
N PHE A 84 -14.68 -7.81 -0.20
CA PHE A 84 -13.82 -8.07 -1.35
C PHE A 84 -14.66 -8.22 -2.61
N SER A 85 -15.88 -7.67 -2.60
CA SER A 85 -16.83 -7.83 -3.70
C SER A 85 -16.27 -7.18 -4.97
N PRO A 86 -16.29 -7.87 -6.11
CA PRO A 86 -16.04 -7.24 -7.39
C PRO A 86 -17.14 -6.21 -7.71
N THR A 87 -16.78 -5.27 -8.58
CA THR A 87 -17.71 -4.29 -9.14
C THR A 87 -17.92 -4.58 -10.62
N ASN A 88 -18.82 -3.86 -11.28
CA ASN A 88 -18.93 -3.98 -12.73
C ASN A 88 -17.61 -3.63 -13.45
N PHE A 89 -17.48 -4.12 -14.69
CA PHE A 89 -16.30 -3.90 -15.53
C PHE A 89 -15.99 -2.41 -15.79
N TYR A 90 -17.03 -1.56 -15.93
CA TYR A 90 -16.87 -0.12 -16.12
C TYR A 90 -16.10 0.57 -14.99
N THR A 91 -16.21 0.06 -13.76
CA THR A 91 -15.42 0.59 -12.64
C THR A 91 -13.92 0.43 -12.92
N TYR A 92 -13.49 -0.72 -13.44
CA TYR A 92 -12.10 -1.00 -13.77
C TYR A 92 -11.59 -0.09 -14.89
N LEU A 93 -12.40 0.14 -15.93
CA LEU A 93 -12.09 1.05 -17.03
C LEU A 93 -11.88 2.50 -16.59
N LEU A 94 -12.46 2.90 -15.44
CA LEU A 94 -12.27 4.23 -14.89
C LEU A 94 -11.06 4.31 -13.95
N ILE A 95 -10.92 3.34 -13.05
CA ILE A 95 -9.94 3.45 -11.97
C ILE A 95 -8.50 3.15 -12.41
N PHE A 96 -8.29 2.29 -13.42
CA PHE A 96 -6.93 1.95 -13.89
C PHE A 96 -6.28 3.13 -14.66
N PRO A 97 -6.94 3.76 -15.65
CA PRO A 97 -6.39 4.97 -16.27
C PRO A 97 -6.23 6.14 -15.29
N MET A 98 -7.14 6.26 -14.32
CA MET A 98 -6.97 7.22 -13.22
C MET A 98 -5.68 6.94 -12.42
N MET A 99 -5.40 5.67 -12.11
CA MET A 99 -4.18 5.28 -11.43
C MET A 99 -2.94 5.58 -12.26
N ILE A 100 -2.91 5.21 -13.55
CA ILE A 100 -1.80 5.54 -14.47
C ILE A 100 -1.56 7.05 -14.50
N GLY A 101 -2.62 7.85 -14.58
CA GLY A 101 -2.52 9.31 -14.53
C GLY A 101 -1.84 9.81 -13.25
N MET A 102 -2.21 9.23 -12.10
CA MET A 102 -1.56 9.57 -10.83
C MET A 102 -0.11 9.07 -10.74
N MET A 103 0.21 7.91 -11.32
CA MET A 103 1.59 7.40 -11.35
C MET A 103 2.54 8.37 -12.07
N PHE A 104 2.13 8.91 -13.22
CA PHE A 104 2.92 9.90 -13.95
C PHE A 104 3.08 11.24 -13.21
N ILE A 105 2.02 11.69 -12.52
CA ILE A 105 2.10 12.88 -11.67
C ILE A 105 3.05 12.63 -10.49
N ALA A 106 2.92 11.47 -9.85
CA ALA A 106 3.76 11.08 -8.71
C ALA A 106 5.23 10.97 -9.08
N GLU A 107 5.53 10.35 -10.23
CA GLU A 107 6.88 10.26 -10.78
C GLU A 107 7.49 11.65 -10.96
N PHE A 108 6.80 12.55 -11.65
CA PHE A 108 7.30 13.91 -11.91
C PHE A 108 7.63 14.64 -10.62
N ILE A 109 6.75 14.57 -9.61
CA ILE A 109 6.96 15.24 -8.33
C ILE A 109 8.13 14.59 -7.56
N THR A 110 8.21 13.26 -7.54
CA THR A 110 9.33 12.55 -6.90
C THR A 110 10.67 12.86 -7.56
N ALA A 111 10.71 13.02 -8.89
CA ALA A 111 11.91 13.38 -9.64
C ALA A 111 12.49 14.76 -9.24
N GLN A 112 11.67 15.64 -8.65
CA GLN A 112 12.14 16.93 -8.14
C GLN A 112 12.90 16.82 -6.80
N ILE A 113 12.87 15.65 -6.15
CA ILE A 113 13.58 15.42 -4.89
C ILE A 113 15.04 15.03 -5.22
N PRO A 114 16.04 15.84 -4.83
CA PRO A 114 17.43 15.58 -5.18
C PRO A 114 17.90 14.22 -4.65
N THR A 115 18.54 13.42 -5.48
CA THR A 115 19.21 12.16 -5.10
C THR A 115 20.70 12.37 -4.75
N THR A 116 21.20 13.60 -4.86
CA THR A 116 22.60 13.98 -4.61
C THR A 116 22.69 15.16 -3.65
N GLY A 117 23.92 15.47 -3.20
CA GLY A 117 24.19 16.62 -2.34
C GLY A 117 24.32 16.28 -0.84
N PRO A 118 24.63 17.27 0.01
CA PRO A 118 25.06 17.04 1.39
C PRO A 118 23.95 16.54 2.32
N PHE A 119 22.69 16.83 2.00
CA PHE A 119 21.53 16.42 2.81
C PHE A 119 20.92 15.11 2.28
N PHE A 120 20.40 15.12 1.05
CA PHE A 120 19.71 13.96 0.49
C PHE A 120 20.65 12.92 -0.13
N GLY A 121 21.83 13.29 -0.63
CA GLY A 121 22.72 12.34 -1.32
C GLY A 121 23.15 11.16 -0.45
N LYS A 122 23.69 11.42 0.75
CA LYS A 122 24.07 10.36 1.70
C LYS A 122 22.89 9.48 2.12
N TYR A 123 21.72 10.10 2.23
CA TYR A 123 20.51 9.40 2.62
C TYR A 123 19.99 8.51 1.49
N TYR A 124 20.06 8.98 0.25
CA TYR A 124 19.74 8.21 -0.95
C TYR A 124 20.66 6.99 -1.07
N GLU A 125 21.97 7.21 -1.00
CA GLU A 125 22.99 6.14 -1.07
C GLU A 125 22.72 5.04 -0.03
N PHE A 126 22.49 5.43 1.24
CA PHE A 126 22.15 4.49 2.30
C PHE A 126 20.89 3.65 1.98
N PHE A 127 19.83 4.29 1.48
CA PHE A 127 18.59 3.58 1.11
C PHE A 127 18.78 2.68 -0.11
N SER A 128 19.51 3.13 -1.13
CA SER A 128 19.83 2.32 -2.31
C SER A 128 20.64 1.08 -1.94
N GLU A 129 21.62 1.21 -1.04
CA GLU A 129 22.38 0.07 -0.52
C GLU A 129 21.50 -0.92 0.25
N LEU A 130 20.61 -0.45 1.12
CA LEU A 130 19.67 -1.31 1.83
C LEU A 130 18.75 -2.07 0.87
N MET A 131 18.20 -1.40 -0.14
CA MET A 131 17.29 -2.01 -1.12
C MET A 131 18.01 -3.07 -1.97
N ASN A 132 19.27 -2.83 -2.35
CA ASN A 132 20.09 -3.80 -3.08
C ASN A 132 20.41 -5.07 -2.27
N GLN A 133 20.22 -5.05 -0.95
CA GLN A 133 20.49 -6.19 -0.07
C GLN A 133 19.26 -7.07 0.23
N ILE A 134 18.05 -6.67 -0.19
CA ILE A 134 16.80 -7.34 0.24
C ILE A 134 16.63 -8.74 -0.38
N THR A 135 16.68 -8.86 -1.70
CA THR A 135 16.73 -10.16 -2.40
C THR A 135 17.10 -9.96 -3.86
N TYR A 136 17.79 -10.93 -4.44
CA TYR A 136 18.15 -10.94 -5.86
C TYR A 136 17.18 -11.76 -6.71
N ASP A 137 16.20 -12.45 -6.11
CA ASP A 137 15.21 -13.26 -6.85
C ASP A 137 14.07 -12.36 -7.36
N PRO A 138 13.97 -12.13 -8.69
CA PRO A 138 12.93 -11.27 -9.26
C PRO A 138 11.51 -11.81 -9.05
N VAL A 139 11.34 -13.15 -8.99
CA VAL A 139 10.04 -13.77 -8.79
C VAL A 139 9.54 -13.53 -7.37
N LEU A 140 10.42 -13.71 -6.38
CA LEU A 140 10.08 -13.42 -4.98
C LEU A 140 9.80 -11.93 -4.77
N MET A 141 10.59 -11.04 -5.40
CA MET A 141 10.32 -9.59 -5.37
C MET A 141 8.93 -9.26 -5.92
N ILE A 142 8.55 -9.83 -7.06
CA ILE A 142 7.22 -9.61 -7.65
C ILE A 142 6.14 -10.12 -6.71
N ILE A 143 6.25 -11.34 -6.16
CA ILE A 143 5.24 -11.87 -5.23
C ILE A 143 5.09 -10.98 -4.00
N MET A 144 6.21 -10.52 -3.43
CA MET A 144 6.20 -9.67 -2.24
C MET A 144 5.60 -8.30 -2.52
N THR A 145 6.03 -7.63 -3.59
CA THR A 145 5.66 -6.24 -3.89
C THR A 145 4.34 -6.12 -4.63
N VAL A 146 3.98 -7.05 -5.51
CA VAL A 146 2.77 -6.97 -6.36
C VAL A 146 1.56 -7.64 -5.71
N ILE A 147 1.77 -8.61 -4.83
CA ILE A 147 0.68 -9.40 -4.23
C ILE A 147 0.62 -9.16 -2.73
N MET A 148 1.68 -9.52 -1.98
CA MET A 148 1.61 -9.55 -0.52
C MET A 148 1.51 -8.16 0.10
N ALA A 149 2.37 -7.22 -0.32
CA ALA A 149 2.33 -5.85 0.17
C ALA A 149 0.97 -5.20 -0.07
N PRO A 150 0.39 -5.19 -1.30
CA PRO A 150 -0.96 -4.68 -1.53
C PRO A 150 -2.01 -5.32 -0.64
N ILE A 151 -2.00 -6.65 -0.44
CA ILE A 151 -2.99 -7.30 0.42
C ILE A 151 -2.89 -6.78 1.85
N PHE A 152 -1.71 -6.82 2.46
CA PHE A 152 -1.55 -6.46 3.87
C PHE A 152 -1.70 -4.96 4.10
N GLU A 153 -1.10 -4.15 3.23
CA GLU A 153 -1.12 -2.70 3.35
C GLU A 153 -2.54 -2.16 3.11
N GLU A 154 -3.27 -2.64 2.10
CA GLU A 154 -4.65 -2.18 1.91
C GLU A 154 -5.57 -2.58 3.07
N ILE A 155 -5.37 -3.76 3.67
CA ILE A 155 -6.11 -4.14 4.89
C ILE A 155 -5.83 -3.16 6.03
N ILE A 156 -4.57 -2.79 6.25
CA ILE A 156 -4.19 -1.88 7.35
C ILE A 156 -4.63 -0.45 7.04
N PHE A 157 -4.20 0.13 5.92
CA PHE A 157 -4.41 1.55 5.67
C PHE A 157 -5.85 1.88 5.29
N ARG A 158 -6.51 1.05 4.46
CA ARG A 158 -7.86 1.33 3.96
C ARG A 158 -8.89 0.63 4.85
N GLY A 159 -8.66 -0.65 5.12
CA GLY A 159 -9.54 -1.48 5.94
C GLY A 159 -9.59 -1.05 7.41
N ILE A 160 -8.43 -0.79 8.04
CA ILE A 160 -8.35 -0.49 9.48
C ILE A 160 -8.30 1.03 9.73
N ILE A 161 -7.29 1.72 9.22
CA ILE A 161 -7.02 3.13 9.56
C ILE A 161 -8.09 4.05 8.96
N GLN A 162 -8.23 4.08 7.63
CA GLN A 162 -9.20 4.96 6.95
C GLN A 162 -10.63 4.66 7.38
N LYS A 163 -11.07 3.40 7.34
CA LYS A 163 -12.41 2.99 7.79
C LYS A 163 -12.65 3.33 9.26
N GLY A 164 -11.67 3.08 10.14
CA GLY A 164 -11.78 3.36 11.56
C GLY A 164 -11.83 4.87 11.87
N LEU A 165 -11.11 5.71 11.13
CA LEU A 165 -11.21 7.17 11.22
C LEU A 165 -12.60 7.65 10.78
N MET A 166 -13.12 7.12 9.67
CA MET A 166 -14.48 7.45 9.20
C MET A 166 -15.56 7.01 10.20
N ASN A 167 -15.41 5.82 10.81
CA ASN A 167 -16.33 5.35 11.86
C ASN A 167 -16.29 6.24 13.12
N LYS A 168 -15.16 6.91 13.37
CA LYS A 168 -15.01 7.91 14.44
C LYS A 168 -15.66 9.27 14.11
N GLY A 169 -16.22 9.43 12.91
CA GLY A 169 -16.84 10.68 12.46
C GLY A 169 -15.89 11.63 11.73
N VAL A 170 -14.67 11.22 11.40
CA VAL A 170 -13.77 12.02 10.55
C VAL A 170 -14.35 12.10 9.14
N ALA A 171 -14.40 13.31 8.57
CA ALA A 171 -14.88 13.53 7.21
C ALA A 171 -14.11 12.63 6.21
N PRO A 172 -14.78 12.01 5.22
CA PRO A 172 -14.16 11.03 4.34
C PRO A 172 -12.86 11.49 3.66
N TRP A 173 -12.84 12.72 3.14
CA TRP A 173 -11.65 13.27 2.49
C TRP A 173 -10.48 13.43 3.47
N LYS A 174 -10.73 13.81 4.72
CA LYS A 174 -9.70 13.90 5.77
C LYS A 174 -9.18 12.51 6.13
N ALA A 175 -10.06 11.53 6.27
CA ALA A 175 -9.66 10.15 6.57
C ALA A 175 -8.79 9.56 5.45
N ILE A 176 -9.10 9.86 4.18
CA ILE A 176 -8.27 9.49 3.02
C ILE A 176 -6.88 10.12 3.14
N ILE A 177 -6.80 11.44 3.35
CA ILE A 177 -5.53 12.15 3.44
C ILE A 177 -4.69 11.62 4.61
N TYR A 178 -5.28 11.49 5.81
CA TYR A 178 -4.55 10.99 6.98
C TYR A 178 -4.03 9.57 6.78
N ALA A 179 -4.86 8.66 6.26
CA ALA A 179 -4.41 7.30 5.97
C ALA A 179 -3.30 7.28 4.90
N SER A 180 -3.39 8.14 3.88
CA SER A 180 -2.39 8.23 2.80
C SER A 180 -1.07 8.82 3.28
N VAL A 181 -1.11 9.83 4.16
CA VAL A 181 0.09 10.40 4.79
C VAL A 181 0.77 9.36 5.67
N ILE A 182 0.02 8.65 6.52
CA ILE A 182 0.59 7.57 7.35
C ILE A 182 1.17 6.47 6.45
N PHE A 183 0.49 6.12 5.36
CA PHE A 183 0.97 5.16 4.36
C PHE A 183 2.31 5.60 3.73
N GLY A 184 2.45 6.88 3.36
CA GLY A 184 3.73 7.40 2.89
C GLY A 184 4.81 7.38 3.97
N LEU A 185 4.48 7.77 5.20
CA LEU A 185 5.46 7.87 6.30
C LEU A 185 6.11 6.53 6.65
N VAL A 186 5.36 5.41 6.58
CA VAL A 186 5.91 4.09 6.93
C VAL A 186 6.99 3.58 5.97
N HIS A 187 7.10 4.16 4.77
CA HIS A 187 8.17 3.82 3.81
C HIS A 187 9.52 4.40 4.23
N GLY A 188 9.53 5.39 5.12
CA GLY A 188 10.75 5.87 5.76
C GLY A 188 11.73 6.59 4.84
N ASN A 189 11.34 6.96 3.62
CA ASN A 189 12.18 7.75 2.70
C ASN A 189 11.35 8.76 1.86
N PRO A 190 11.90 9.94 1.52
CA PRO A 190 11.23 10.99 0.77
C PRO A 190 10.75 10.60 -0.63
N TRP A 191 11.55 9.83 -1.36
CA TRP A 191 11.26 9.48 -2.76
C TRP A 191 10.02 8.60 -2.89
N GLN A 192 9.85 7.65 -1.97
CA GLN A 192 8.64 6.84 -1.86
C GLN A 192 7.51 7.58 -1.13
N PHE A 193 7.82 8.42 -0.13
CA PHE A 193 6.82 9.14 0.64
C PHE A 193 5.83 9.89 -0.26
N VAL A 194 6.33 10.75 -1.14
CA VAL A 194 5.45 11.61 -1.96
C VAL A 194 4.59 10.78 -2.90
N GLY A 195 5.19 9.81 -3.61
CA GLY A 195 4.45 8.90 -4.48
C GLY A 195 3.41 8.08 -3.72
N ALA A 196 3.77 7.51 -2.58
CA ALA A 196 2.87 6.72 -1.74
C ALA A 196 1.69 7.56 -1.19
N VAL A 197 1.89 8.83 -0.83
CA VAL A 197 0.79 9.72 -0.41
C VAL A 197 -0.17 9.97 -1.57
N LEU A 198 0.34 10.26 -2.76
CA LEU A 198 -0.46 10.59 -3.94
C LEU A 198 -1.26 9.38 -4.43
N LEU A 199 -0.59 8.24 -4.64
CA LEU A 199 -1.24 6.96 -4.95
C LEU A 199 -2.20 6.57 -3.83
N GLY A 200 -1.81 6.80 -2.58
CA GLY A 200 -2.62 6.48 -1.43
C GLY A 200 -3.95 7.21 -1.40
N CYS A 201 -3.98 8.46 -1.85
CA CYS A 201 -5.22 9.23 -2.01
C CYS A 201 -6.16 8.60 -3.03
N VAL A 202 -5.62 8.12 -4.16
CA VAL A 202 -6.40 7.41 -5.20
C VAL A 202 -6.98 6.12 -4.65
N LEU A 203 -6.16 5.29 -4.01
CA LEU A 203 -6.58 4.04 -3.38
C LEU A 203 -7.67 4.28 -2.32
N GLY A 204 -7.49 5.31 -1.49
CA GLY A 204 -8.46 5.70 -0.47
C GLY A 204 -9.78 6.23 -1.04
N LEU A 205 -9.73 6.98 -2.15
CA LEU A 205 -10.92 7.44 -2.87
C LEU A 205 -11.69 6.26 -3.47
N VAL A 206 -10.99 5.32 -4.12
CA VAL A 206 -11.58 4.11 -4.70
C VAL A 206 -12.25 3.30 -3.60
N TYR A 207 -11.55 3.00 -2.50
CA TYR A 207 -12.11 2.32 -1.34
C TYR A 207 -13.34 3.06 -0.77
N TYR A 208 -13.29 4.38 -0.68
CA TYR A 208 -14.40 5.17 -0.16
C TYR A 208 -15.65 5.04 -1.03
N LYS A 209 -15.53 5.07 -2.37
CA LYS A 209 -16.69 4.95 -3.26
C LYS A 209 -17.18 3.50 -3.40
N THR A 210 -16.28 2.52 -3.47
CA THR A 210 -16.62 1.13 -3.79
C THR A 210 -16.82 0.23 -2.58
N LYS A 211 -16.39 0.67 -1.39
CA LYS A 211 -16.46 -0.09 -0.13
C LYS A 211 -15.82 -1.49 -0.19
N SER A 212 -15.07 -1.80 -1.24
CA SER A 212 -14.40 -3.07 -1.47
C SER A 212 -12.89 -2.87 -1.39
N LEU A 213 -12.20 -3.74 -0.66
CA LEU A 213 -10.74 -3.76 -0.60
C LEU A 213 -10.11 -4.40 -1.84
N LEU A 214 -10.85 -5.19 -2.60
CA LEU A 214 -10.33 -5.85 -3.80
C LEU A 214 -9.81 -4.82 -4.82
N LEU A 215 -10.55 -3.75 -5.05
CA LEU A 215 -10.20 -2.73 -6.04
C LEU A 215 -8.91 -1.98 -5.71
N PRO A 216 -8.73 -1.40 -4.49
CA PRO A 216 -7.46 -0.79 -4.15
C PRO A 216 -6.30 -1.81 -4.11
N MET A 217 -6.53 -3.07 -3.71
CA MET A 217 -5.49 -4.11 -3.78
C MET A 217 -5.01 -4.34 -5.21
N LEU A 218 -5.94 -4.44 -6.16
CA LEU A 218 -5.62 -4.62 -7.58
C LEU A 218 -4.90 -3.40 -8.16
N LEU A 219 -5.33 -2.19 -7.82
CA LEU A 219 -4.68 -0.96 -8.28
C LEU A 219 -3.28 -0.78 -7.70
N HIS A 220 -3.10 -1.11 -6.42
CA HIS A 220 -1.81 -1.05 -5.76
C HIS A 220 -0.87 -2.12 -6.33
N GLY A 221 -1.34 -3.35 -6.49
CA GLY A 221 -0.59 -4.40 -7.19
C GLY A 221 -0.23 -4.00 -8.62
N PHE A 222 -1.16 -3.39 -9.36
CA PHE A 222 -0.90 -2.86 -10.70
C PHE A 222 0.20 -1.80 -10.73
N ASN A 223 0.16 -0.83 -9.81
CA ASN A 223 1.23 0.17 -9.66
C ASN A 223 2.58 -0.52 -9.43
N ASN A 224 2.64 -1.44 -8.47
CA ASN A 224 3.89 -2.11 -8.11
C ASN A 224 4.39 -2.99 -9.27
N LEU A 225 3.48 -3.66 -9.98
CA LEU A 225 3.82 -4.47 -11.16
C LEU A 225 4.42 -3.59 -12.27
N CYS A 226 3.78 -2.47 -12.59
CA CYS A 226 4.29 -1.54 -13.59
C CYS A 226 5.69 -1.03 -13.22
N SER A 227 5.91 -0.63 -11.96
CA SER A 227 7.23 -0.19 -11.49
C SER A 227 8.27 -1.31 -11.52
N SER A 228 7.92 -2.53 -11.08
CA SER A 228 8.83 -3.68 -11.13
C SER A 228 9.20 -4.07 -12.57
N LEU A 229 8.23 -4.06 -13.49
CA LEU A 229 8.48 -4.34 -14.91
C LEU A 229 9.34 -3.25 -15.55
N LEU A 230 9.09 -1.97 -15.22
CA LEU A 230 9.88 -0.84 -15.69
C LEU A 230 11.37 -1.04 -15.33
N ILE A 231 11.66 -1.30 -14.05
CA ILE A 231 13.03 -1.51 -13.56
C ILE A 231 13.64 -2.76 -14.20
N THR A 232 12.91 -3.88 -14.25
CA THR A 232 13.44 -5.17 -14.71
C THR A 232 13.75 -5.17 -16.21
N TYR A 233 12.88 -4.60 -17.04
CA TYR A 233 13.01 -4.68 -18.51
C TYR A 233 13.72 -3.49 -19.13
N THR A 234 13.58 -2.30 -18.54
CA THR A 234 14.15 -1.07 -19.12
C THR A 234 15.43 -0.64 -18.42
N LYS A 235 15.69 -1.15 -17.21
CA LYS A 235 16.78 -0.73 -16.31
C LYS A 235 16.73 0.76 -15.93
N ASN A 236 15.58 1.41 -16.12
CA ASN A 236 15.33 2.77 -15.69
C ASN A 236 14.32 2.76 -14.53
N GLU A 237 14.39 3.80 -13.70
CA GLU A 237 13.44 4.03 -12.60
C GLU A 237 12.31 4.99 -13.03
N SER A 238 12.45 5.64 -14.19
CA SER A 238 11.52 6.62 -14.75
C SER A 238 10.88 6.15 -16.06
N PHE A 239 9.57 6.41 -16.22
CA PHE A 239 8.86 6.19 -17.47
C PHE A 239 9.34 7.15 -18.56
N SER A 240 9.72 8.38 -18.19
CA SER A 240 10.26 9.37 -19.14
C SER A 240 11.54 8.87 -19.82
N GLU A 241 12.46 8.29 -19.04
CA GLU A 241 13.70 7.70 -19.52
C GLU A 241 13.43 6.44 -20.36
N ALA A 242 12.57 5.55 -19.86
CA ALA A 242 12.21 4.31 -20.56
C ALA A 242 11.56 4.56 -21.93
N PHE A 243 10.68 5.56 -22.03
CA PHE A 243 10.01 5.92 -23.27
C PHE A 243 10.78 6.95 -24.10
N LYS A 244 11.90 7.48 -23.59
CA LYS A 244 12.71 8.53 -24.22
C LYS A 244 11.88 9.77 -24.59
N VAL A 245 11.00 10.18 -23.69
CA VAL A 245 10.16 11.37 -23.83
C VAL A 245 10.40 12.32 -22.66
N SER A 246 10.09 13.60 -22.84
CA SER A 246 10.25 14.59 -21.76
C SER A 246 9.33 14.28 -20.57
N GLU A 247 9.85 14.44 -19.35
CA GLU A 247 9.10 14.36 -18.09
C GLU A 247 7.85 15.28 -18.09
N TRP A 248 7.93 16.43 -18.77
CA TRP A 248 6.83 17.38 -18.89
C TRP A 248 5.68 16.85 -19.75
N ILE A 249 6.00 16.04 -20.77
CA ILE A 249 4.99 15.38 -21.61
C ILE A 249 4.31 14.27 -20.80
N ILE A 250 5.08 13.47 -20.05
CA ILE A 250 4.54 12.44 -19.15
C ILE A 250 3.61 13.08 -18.10
N LEU A 251 4.04 14.19 -17.50
CA LEU A 251 3.22 14.96 -16.56
C LEU A 251 1.91 15.45 -17.21
N ALA A 252 1.99 16.05 -18.41
CA ALA A 252 0.81 16.56 -19.11
C ALA A 252 -0.20 15.45 -19.41
N VAL A 253 0.27 14.29 -19.90
CA VAL A 253 -0.56 13.09 -20.10
C VAL A 253 -1.15 12.62 -18.77
N GLY A 254 -0.34 12.59 -17.71
CA GLY A 254 -0.76 12.22 -16.36
C GLY A 254 -1.90 13.08 -15.83
N ILE A 255 -1.77 14.41 -15.94
CA ILE A 255 -2.79 15.38 -15.54
C ILE A 255 -4.09 15.18 -16.31
N VAL A 256 -4.01 14.99 -17.63
CA VAL A 256 -5.21 14.79 -18.48
C VAL A 256 -5.92 13.49 -18.09
N LEU A 257 -5.18 12.37 -18.00
CA LEU A 257 -5.74 11.08 -17.61
C LEU A 257 -6.34 11.14 -16.20
N PHE A 258 -5.59 11.60 -15.22
CA PHE A 258 -6.06 11.67 -13.85
C PHE A 258 -7.32 12.55 -13.73
N SER A 259 -7.29 13.76 -14.28
CA SER A 259 -8.40 14.72 -14.15
C SER A 259 -9.67 14.19 -14.82
N LEU A 260 -9.56 13.66 -16.04
CA LEU A 260 -10.69 13.13 -16.80
C LEU A 260 -11.31 11.93 -16.07
N PHE A 261 -10.51 10.91 -15.74
CA PHE A 261 -11.02 9.68 -15.16
C PHE A 261 -11.44 9.86 -13.71
N CYS A 262 -10.78 10.73 -12.93
CA CYS A 262 -11.23 11.11 -11.59
C CYS A 262 -12.57 11.85 -11.64
N TYR A 263 -12.76 12.79 -12.57
CA TYR A 263 -14.05 13.46 -12.74
C TYR A 263 -15.18 12.48 -13.10
N LEU A 264 -14.94 11.61 -14.08
CA LEU A 264 -15.90 10.58 -14.49
C LEU A 264 -16.23 9.64 -13.33
N PHE A 265 -15.21 9.15 -12.63
CA PHE A 265 -15.37 8.24 -11.50
C PHE A 265 -16.09 8.89 -10.32
N THR A 266 -15.82 10.16 -10.00
CA THR A 266 -16.38 10.84 -8.82
C THR A 266 -17.78 11.38 -9.07
N THR A 267 -18.02 12.02 -10.21
CA THR A 267 -19.23 12.82 -10.47
C THR A 267 -20.26 12.09 -11.32
N LYS A 268 -19.82 11.33 -12.33
CA LYS A 268 -20.74 10.70 -13.30
C LYS A 268 -21.05 9.24 -12.95
N TYR A 269 -20.14 8.56 -12.26
CA TYR A 269 -20.26 7.13 -12.02
C TYR A 269 -20.90 6.79 -10.67
N LYS A 270 -21.97 5.98 -10.73
CA LYS A 270 -22.56 5.29 -9.57
C LYS A 270 -22.01 3.86 -9.55
N VAL A 271 -21.45 3.46 -8.42
CA VAL A 271 -20.85 2.11 -8.27
C VAL A 271 -21.97 1.08 -8.23
N HIS A 272 -21.94 0.13 -9.16
CA HIS A 272 -22.81 -1.03 -9.17
C HIS A 272 -21.95 -2.26 -8.85
N TYR A 273 -22.36 -3.03 -7.84
CA TYR A 273 -21.75 -4.32 -7.53
C TYR A 273 -22.26 -5.34 -8.53
N SER A 274 -21.39 -6.25 -8.96
CA SER A 274 -21.85 -7.39 -9.77
C SER A 274 -22.73 -8.28 -8.90
N GLU A 275 -23.89 -8.66 -9.41
CA GLU A 275 -24.64 -9.79 -8.86
C GLU A 275 -23.75 -11.02 -9.04
N ILE A 276 -23.38 -11.66 -7.92
CA ILE A 276 -22.62 -12.92 -7.90
C ILE A 276 -23.65 -14.05 -7.90
#